data_AF-A0A942H176-F1
#
_entry.id   AF-A0A942H176-F1
#
_cell.length_a   1.000
_cell.length_b   1.000
_cell.length_c   1.000
_cell.angle_alpha   90.00
_cell.angle_beta   90.00
_cell.angle_gamma   90.00
#
_symmetry.space_group_name_H-M   'P 1'
#
loop_
_entity.id
_entity.type
_entity.pdbx_description
1 polymer ?
#
loop_
_entity_poly.entity_id
_entity_poly.type
_entity_poly.pdbx_seq_one_letter_code
_entity_poly.pdbx_strand_id
1 'polypeptide(L)' 'MRSTKLTDYIREIDVLQEWPMSKATLIRARKKGLPFVRLGAYVCYKPEDLEAFFSKPRSWKAPAEPNKREGRDR' A
#
# COMPACT_ATOMS: atom_id res chain seq x y z
N MET A 1 -27.38 11.64 12.36
CA MET A 1 -25.96 11.23 12.53
C MET A 1 -25.12 12.07 11.59
N ARG A 2 -24.09 12.77 12.10
CA ARG A 2 -23.25 13.67 11.32
C ARG A 2 -22.38 12.85 10.37
N SER A 3 -22.77 12.76 9.10
CA SER A 3 -21.87 12.34 8.03
C SER A 3 -20.90 13.50 7.79
N THR A 4 -19.85 13.58 8.61
CA THR A 4 -18.69 14.43 8.30
C THR A 4 -18.15 13.93 6.97
N LYS A 5 -18.22 14.79 5.95
CA LYS A 5 -17.72 14.59 4.59
C LYS A 5 -16.31 13.97 4.60
N LEU A 6 -16.27 12.64 4.63
CA LEU A 6 -15.18 11.78 4.19
C LEU A 6 -15.38 11.44 2.69
N THR A 7 -16.19 12.21 1.97
CA THR A 7 -16.51 11.93 0.56
C THR A 7 -15.27 11.95 -0.32
N ASP A 8 -14.26 12.74 0.05
CA ASP A 8 -13.05 12.92 -0.76
C ASP A 8 -11.86 12.12 -0.20
N TYR A 9 -11.98 11.55 1.01
CA TYR A 9 -10.87 10.89 1.70
C TYR A 9 -11.33 9.66 2.49
N ILE A 10 -10.63 8.55 2.31
CA ILE A 10 -10.81 7.29 3.04
C ILE A 10 -9.75 7.17 4.16
N ARG A 11 -10.14 6.71 5.35
CA ARG A 11 -9.21 6.56 6.49
C ARG A 11 -8.35 5.31 6.31
N GLU A 12 -7.14 5.33 6.87
CA GLU A 12 -6.22 4.19 6.86
C GLU A 12 -6.90 2.88 7.30
N ILE A 13 -7.74 2.93 8.34
CA ILE A 13 -8.44 1.74 8.84
C ILE A 13 -9.44 1.18 7.83
N ASP A 14 -10.17 2.05 7.13
CA ASP A 14 -11.18 1.65 6.15
C ASP A 14 -10.49 1.09 4.89
N VAL A 15 -9.37 1.70 4.46
CA VAL A 15 -8.52 1.15 3.37
C VAL A 15 -8.07 -0.28 3.67
N LEU A 16 -7.64 -0.55 4.91
CA LEU A 16 -7.19 -1.88 5.31
C LEU A 16 -8.32 -2.91 5.41
N GLN A 17 -9.57 -2.46 5.55
CA GLN A 17 -10.75 -3.32 5.54
C GLN A 17 -11.23 -3.62 4.13
N GLU A 18 -11.28 -2.60 3.27
CA GLU A 18 -11.81 -2.71 1.90
C GLU A 18 -10.80 -3.33 0.92
N TRP A 19 -9.50 -3.07 1.14
CA TRP A 19 -8.44 -3.57 0.26
C TRP A 19 -7.69 -4.69 0.96
N PRO A 20 -7.51 -5.87 0.33
CA PRO A 20 -6.85 -7.03 0.95
C PRO A 20 -5.33 -6.82 1.03
N MET A 21 -4.88 -5.82 1.79
CA MET A 21 -3.48 -5.48 1.96
C MET A 21 -3.13 -5.25 3.43
N SER A 22 -1.88 -5.57 3.79
CA SER A 22 -1.38 -5.36 5.15
C SER A 22 -1.08 -3.88 5.44
N LYS A 23 -1.14 -3.49 6.72
CA LYS A 23 -0.65 -2.19 7.18
C LYS A 23 0.82 -1.94 6.79
N ALA A 24 1.64 -2.99 6.79
CA ALA A 24 3.03 -2.90 6.35
C ALA A 24 3.14 -2.50 4.87
N THR A 25 2.24 -2.99 4.01
CA THR A 25 2.16 -2.59 2.60
C THR A 25 1.88 -1.10 2.49
N LEU A 26 0.93 -0.58 3.25
CA LEU A 26 0.58 0.85 3.26
C LEU A 26 1.73 1.73 3.76
N ILE A 27 2.44 1.30 4.81
CA ILE A 27 3.64 1.98 5.31
C ILE A 27 4.74 2.03 4.24
N ARG A 28 4.97 0.91 3.53
CA ARG A 28 5.93 0.87 2.41
C ARG A 28 5.49 1.77 1.26
N ALA A 29 4.19 1.82 0.94
CA ALA A 29 3.66 2.71 -0.08
C ALA A 29 3.90 4.18 0.28
N ARG A 30 3.66 4.58 1.54
CA ARG A 30 3.99 5.92 2.04
C ARG A 30 5.48 6.24 1.91
N LYS A 31 6.36 5.31 2.29
CA LYS A 31 7.82 5.46 2.11
C LYS A 31 8.23 5.62 0.65
N LYS A 32 7.45 5.06 -0.28
CA LYS A 32 7.64 5.17 -1.73
C LYS A 32 6.96 6.39 -2.35
N GLY A 33 6.33 7.26 -1.55
CA GLY A 33 5.74 8.51 -2.03
C GLY A 33 4.22 8.48 -2.24
N LEU A 34 3.49 7.49 -1.70
CA LEU A 34 2.02 7.55 -1.68
C LEU A 34 1.55 8.79 -0.88
N PRO A 35 0.79 9.72 -1.49
CA PRO A 35 0.24 10.87 -0.81
C PRO A 35 -0.73 10.46 0.31
N PHE A 36 -0.66 11.16 1.44
CA PHE A 36 -1.62 11.02 2.53
C PHE A 36 -1.81 12.35 3.24
N VAL A 37 -2.97 12.53 3.87
CA VAL A 37 -3.29 13.70 4.67
C VAL A 37 -3.58 13.29 6.10
N ARG A 38 -3.36 14.18 7.06
CA ARG A 38 -3.80 13.98 8.45
C ARG A 38 -5.02 14.84 8.72
N LEU A 39 -6.14 14.20 9.04
CA LEU A 39 -7.37 14.85 9.46
C LEU A 39 -7.57 14.58 10.95
N GLY A 40 -7.06 15.49 11.78
CA GLY A 40 -6.98 15.32 13.23
C GLY A 40 -6.09 14.14 13.62
N ALA A 41 -6.65 13.17 14.33
CA ALA A 41 -5.93 11.95 14.75
C ALA A 41 -5.77 10.91 13.63
N TYR A 42 -6.51 11.05 12.51
CA TYR A 42 -6.58 10.03 11.47
C TYR A 42 -5.61 10.32 10.33
N VAL A 43 -5.03 9.24 9.78
CA VAL A 43 -4.36 9.24 8.49
C VAL A 43 -5.42 8.89 7.45
N CYS A 44 -5.55 9.74 6.42
CA CYS A 44 -6.49 9.55 5.35
C CYS A 44 -5.81 9.64 3.98
N TYR A 45 -6.45 9.03 2.99
CA TYR A 45 -5.98 8.92 1.62
C TYR A 45 -7.07 9.36 0.67
N LYS A 46 -6.70 9.89 -0.48
CA LYS A 46 -7.64 10.02 -1.59
C LYS A 46 -7.77 8.67 -2.29
N PRO A 47 -8.99 8.19 -2.59
CA PRO A 47 -9.18 6.96 -3.34
C PRO A 47 -8.42 6.95 -4.67
N GLU A 48 -8.37 8.07 -5.39
CA GLU A 48 -7.71 8.19 -6.68
C GLU A 48 -6.19 8.01 -6.56
N ASP A 49 -5.57 8.52 -5.49
CA ASP A 49 -4.15 8.36 -5.22
C ASP A 49 -3.80 6.90 -4.88
N LEU A 50 -4.68 6.23 -4.12
CA LEU A 50 -4.54 4.79 -3.82
C LEU A 50 -4.64 3.97 -5.10
N GLU A 51 -5.66 4.23 -5.91
CA GLU A 51 -5.86 3.54 -7.18
C GLU A 51 -4.69 3.80 -8.12
N ALA A 52 -4.27 5.04 -8.34
CA ALA A 52 -3.13 5.36 -9.21
C ALA A 52 -1.80 4.75 -8.71
N PHE A 53 -1.62 4.57 -7.40
CA PHE A 53 -0.41 3.97 -6.85
C PHE A 53 -0.39 2.45 -6.98
N PHE A 54 -1.53 1.79 -6.72
CA PHE A 54 -1.62 0.33 -6.67
C PHE A 54 -2.08 -0.32 -7.99
N SER A 55 -2.75 0.42 -8.88
CA SER A 55 -3.14 -0.03 -10.23
C SER A 55 -1.95 -0.13 -11.18
N LYS A 56 -0.87 0.62 -10.91
CA LYS A 56 0.37 0.51 -11.70
C LYS A 56 0.84 -0.94 -11.64
N PRO A 57 1.01 -1.64 -12.78
CA PRO A 57 1.56 -2.98 -12.78
C PRO A 57 2.89 -2.91 -12.05
N ARG A 58 2.94 -3.55 -10.89
CA ARG A 58 4.16 -3.70 -10.11
C ARG A 58 5.07 -4.47 -11.03
N SER A 59 5.97 -3.78 -11.74
CA SER A 59 6.94 -4.40 -12.62
C SER A 59 7.70 -5.40 -11.76
N TRP A 60 7.29 -6.66 -11.90
CA TRP A 60 7.84 -7.77 -11.16
C TRP A 60 9.21 -7.99 -11.80
N LYS A 61 10.19 -7.18 -11.41
CA LYS A 61 11.54 -7.70 -11.33
C LYS A 61 11.47 -8.74 -10.22
N ALA A 62 11.21 -9.98 -10.64
CA ALA A 62 11.46 -11.14 -9.82
C ALA A 62 12.83 -10.91 -9.16
N PRO A 63 12.96 -11.06 -7.84
CA PRO A 63 14.30 -11.21 -7.28
C PRO A 63 15.00 -12.30 -8.10
N ALA A 64 16.17 -11.97 -8.63
CA ALA A 64 16.99 -12.87 -9.41
C ALA A 64 17.11 -14.22 -8.69
N GLU A 65 17.09 -15.27 -9.50
CA GLU A 65 17.03 -16.70 -9.19
C GLU A 65 17.55 -17.13 -7.81
N PRO A 66 16.92 -18.16 -7.19
CA PRO A 66 17.52 -18.84 -6.07
C PRO A 66 18.83 -19.45 -6.56
N ASN A 67 19.94 -18.87 -6.10
CA ASN A 67 21.28 -19.38 -6.38
C ASN A 67 21.30 -20.86 -5.95
N LYS A 68 21.31 -21.76 -6.94
CA LYS A 68 21.49 -23.19 -6.72
C LYS A 68 22.79 -23.37 -5.96
N ARG A 69 22.70 -23.67 -4.66
CA ARG A 69 23.79 -24.34 -3.95
C ARG A 69 23.84 -25.78 -4.48
N GLU A 70 24.45 -25.97 -5.63
CA GLU A 70 24.91 -27.30 -6.06
C GLU A 70 26.29 -27.50 -5.42
N GLY A 71 26.26 -27.88 -4.14
CA GLY A 71 27.40 -28.47 -3.47
C GLY A 71 27.66 -29.83 -4.12
N ARG A 72 28.51 -29.83 -5.14
CA ARG A 72 29.15 -31.03 -5.67
C ARG A 72 30.17 -31.48 -4.64
N ASP A 73 29.73 -32.24 -3.65
CA ASP A 73 30.62 -33.02 -2.81
C ASP A 73 30.99 -34.32 -3.53
N ARG A 74 32.17 -34.80 -3.18
CA ARG A 74 33.02 -35.75 -3.91
C ARG A 74 32.46 -37.15 -4.06
#